data_AF-A0AAP6A7I2-F1
#
_entry.id   AF-A0AAP6A7I2-F1
#
_cell.length_a   1.000
_cell.length_b   1.000
_cell.length_c   1.000
_cell.angle_alpha   90.00
_cell.angle_beta   90.00
_cell.angle_gamma   90.00
#
_symmetry.space_group_name_H-M   'P 1'
#
loop_
_entity.id
_entity.type
_entity.pdbx_description
1 polymer ?
#
loop_
_entity_poly.entity_id
_entity_poly.type
_entity_poly.pdbx_seq_one_letter_code
_entity_poly.pdbx_strand_id
1 'polypeptide(L)'
;MKLPAFWGIPNANLDEALSQSRQFNVGWNIGFQHLAQLSPQLKAGIESNVANKIVFGLNLNEAREMAKSTLELEKEDFYSLPPFWAYIRTEVAPNTYRWIVGKTFPPSPKIRDSRAPYLNSLTKYGQNMADLEQEFQQWNTEKVASKSSESHVDLTDLGRKKRSNRSSNRASEENPSDSDKSG
;
A
#
# COMPACT_ATOMS: atom_id res chain seq x y z
N MET A 1 -13.39 -8.46 10.85
CA MET A 1 -13.26 -8.88 9.44
C MET A 1 -12.14 -8.04 8.82
N LYS A 2 -10.94 -8.62 8.62
CA LYS A 2 -9.75 -7.93 8.10
C LYS A 2 -9.66 -8.23 6.61
N LEU A 3 -9.60 -7.21 5.75
CA LEU A 3 -9.39 -7.37 4.31
C LEU A 3 -7.99 -7.98 4.06
N PRO A 4 -7.84 -8.95 3.15
CA PRO A 4 -6.57 -9.57 2.85
C PRO A 4 -5.65 -8.61 2.08
N ALA A 5 -4.39 -8.57 2.49
CA ALA A 5 -3.33 -7.78 1.85
C ALA A 5 -3.01 -8.36 0.45
N PHE A 6 -3.65 -7.85 -0.59
CA PHE A 6 -3.51 -8.34 -1.97
C PHE A 6 -2.29 -7.76 -2.73
N TRP A 7 -1.52 -6.84 -2.17
CA TRP A 7 -0.25 -6.44 -2.77
C TRP A 7 0.79 -6.33 -1.67
N GLY A 8 1.78 -7.21 -1.71
CA GLY A 8 3.05 -7.06 -1.01
C GLY A 8 3.83 -5.87 -1.55
N ILE A 9 3.26 -4.67 -1.47
CA ILE A 9 4.02 -3.46 -1.29
C ILE A 9 4.20 -3.41 0.22
N PRO A 10 5.30 -3.96 0.78
CA PRO A 10 5.67 -3.56 2.12
C PRO A 10 5.66 -2.03 2.14
N ASN A 11 5.38 -1.43 3.28
CA ASN A 11 5.61 -0.01 3.54
C ASN A 11 7.12 0.38 3.39
N ALA A 12 7.91 -0.40 2.63
CA ALA A 12 9.26 -0.13 2.17
C ALA A 12 9.19 1.01 1.14
N ASN A 13 9.31 2.21 1.68
CA ASN A 13 9.81 3.41 1.03
C ASN A 13 9.38 3.63 -0.43
N LEU A 14 8.10 3.95 -0.65
CA LEU A 14 7.67 4.49 -1.95
C LEU A 14 8.52 5.71 -2.34
N ASP A 15 8.97 6.51 -1.36
CA ASP A 15 9.90 7.61 -1.57
C ASP A 15 11.23 7.16 -2.19
N GLU A 16 11.80 6.05 -1.71
CA GLU A 16 13.01 5.46 -2.27
C GLU A 16 12.77 4.89 -3.66
N ALA A 17 11.62 4.22 -3.88
CA ALA A 17 11.22 3.74 -5.20
C ALA A 17 11.04 4.90 -6.20
N LEU A 18 10.43 6.01 -5.79
CA LEU A 18 10.28 7.22 -6.61
C LEU A 18 11.64 7.84 -6.94
N SER A 19 12.54 7.92 -5.96
CA SER A 19 13.89 8.44 -6.16
C SER A 19 14.70 7.59 -7.14
N GLN A 20 14.68 6.26 -6.98
CA GLN A 20 15.38 5.32 -7.87
C GLN A 20 14.77 5.29 -9.28
N SER A 21 13.44 5.45 -9.41
CA SER A 21 12.76 5.37 -10.70
C SER A 21 13.27 6.35 -11.76
N ARG A 22 13.81 7.50 -11.33
CA ARG A 22 14.43 8.48 -12.24
C ARG A 22 15.63 7.92 -13.00
N GLN A 23 16.44 7.07 -12.36
CA GLN A 23 17.62 6.46 -12.97
C GLN A 23 17.24 5.43 -14.04
N PHE A 24 16.08 4.79 -13.87
CA PHE A 24 15.56 3.77 -14.78
C PHE A 24 14.62 4.35 -15.84
N ASN A 25 14.46 5.68 -15.91
CA ASN A 25 13.51 6.35 -16.81
C ASN A 25 12.07 5.80 -16.69
N VAL A 26 11.66 5.46 -15.47
CA VAL A 26 10.32 4.94 -15.17
C VAL A 26 9.41 6.09 -14.72
N GLY A 27 8.27 6.24 -15.38
CA GLY A 27 7.24 7.21 -15.03
C GLY A 27 6.19 6.64 -14.07
N TRP A 28 5.81 7.41 -13.06
CA TRP A 28 4.74 7.07 -12.12
C TRP A 28 3.53 7.98 -12.32
N ASN A 29 2.34 7.40 -12.38
CA ASN A 29 1.07 8.12 -12.32
C ASN A 29 0.35 7.69 -11.04
N ILE A 30 0.23 8.60 -10.08
CA ILE A 30 -0.35 8.33 -8.76
C ILE A 30 -1.62 9.18 -8.63
N GLY A 31 -2.74 8.54 -8.33
CA GLY A 31 -4.02 9.20 -8.09
C GLY A 31 -4.56 8.84 -6.72
N PHE A 32 -5.02 9.83 -5.97
CA PHE A 32 -5.69 9.67 -4.67
C PHE A 32 -6.88 10.62 -4.59
N GLN A 33 -7.92 10.21 -3.86
CA GLN A 33 -9.12 11.03 -3.68
C GLN A 33 -8.95 12.06 -2.56
N HIS A 34 -8.23 11.68 -1.49
CA HIS A 34 -8.00 12.53 -0.33
C HIS A 34 -6.53 12.54 0.07
N LEU A 35 -6.01 13.73 0.39
CA LEU A 35 -4.63 13.88 0.86
C LEU A 35 -4.41 13.22 2.23
N ALA A 36 -5.47 13.14 3.05
CA ALA A 36 -5.43 12.52 4.37
C ALA A 36 -5.20 10.99 4.35
N GLN A 37 -5.34 10.34 3.19
CA GLN A 37 -5.01 8.91 3.04
C GLN A 37 -3.49 8.66 3.02
N LEU A 38 -2.69 9.69 2.74
CA LEU A 38 -1.25 9.59 2.68
C LEU A 38 -0.65 9.83 4.07
N SER A 39 0.32 9.00 4.47
CA SER A 39 1.11 9.30 5.66
C SER A 39 1.94 10.58 5.41
N PRO A 40 2.27 11.37 6.44
CA PRO A 40 3.03 12.61 6.27
C PRO A 40 4.38 12.41 5.57
N GLN A 41 5.06 11.30 5.87
CA GLN A 41 6.33 10.92 5.23
C GLN A 41 6.14 10.66 3.73
N LEU A 42 5.08 9.93 3.37
CA LEU A 42 4.76 9.63 1.99
C LEU A 42 4.36 10.88 1.21
N LYS A 43 3.58 11.77 1.83
CA LYS A 43 3.19 13.06 1.26
C LYS A 43 4.43 13.90 0.92
N ALA A 44 5.38 14.01 1.85
CA ALA A 44 6.63 14.74 1.62
C ALA A 44 7.49 14.10 0.51
N GLY A 45 7.60 12.78 0.49
CA GLY A 45 8.34 12.05 -0.56
C GLY A 45 7.70 12.21 -1.94
N ILE A 46 6.37 12.18 -2.04
CA ILE A 46 5.67 12.45 -3.30
C ILE A 46 5.85 13.92 -3.70
N GLU A 47 5.68 14.87 -2.78
CA GLU A 47 5.80 16.31 -3.07
C GLU A 47 7.21 16.72 -3.52
N SER A 48 8.26 16.09 -2.99
CA SER A 48 9.64 16.35 -3.41
C SER A 48 9.96 15.71 -4.77
N ASN A 49 9.33 14.58 -5.08
CA ASN A 49 9.68 13.80 -6.27
C ASN A 49 8.86 14.15 -7.52
N VAL A 50 7.62 14.60 -7.32
CA VAL A 50 6.66 14.81 -8.41
C VAL A 50 6.85 16.19 -9.06
N ALA A 51 7.28 16.16 -10.33
CA ALA A 51 7.39 17.37 -11.15
C ALA A 51 6.01 17.93 -11.56
N ASN A 52 5.10 17.05 -11.99
CA ASN A 52 3.78 17.43 -12.52
C ASN A 52 2.67 17.12 -11.52
N LYS A 53 1.83 18.11 -11.20
CA LYS A 53 0.70 17.94 -10.29
C LYS A 53 -0.61 18.26 -11.00
N ILE A 54 -1.59 17.37 -10.88
CA ILE A 54 -2.95 17.59 -11.40
C ILE A 54 -3.89 17.63 -10.21
N VAL A 55 -4.66 18.71 -10.09
CA VAL A 55 -5.55 18.98 -8.97
C VAL A 55 -6.96 19.22 -9.52
N PHE A 56 -7.89 18.39 -9.11
CA PHE A 56 -9.32 18.56 -9.35
C PHE A 56 -9.95 19.32 -8.18
N GLY A 57 -11.26 19.58 -8.23
CA GLY A 57 -11.97 20.30 -7.16
C GLY A 57 -11.70 19.69 -5.78
N LEU A 58 -11.17 20.51 -4.87
CA LEU A 58 -10.76 20.08 -3.53
C LEU A 58 -11.75 20.54 -2.46
N ASN A 59 -11.78 19.82 -1.34
CA ASN A 59 -12.46 20.29 -0.13
C ASN A 59 -11.72 21.48 0.48
N LEU A 60 -12.41 22.32 1.25
CA LEU A 60 -11.84 23.54 1.84
C LEU A 60 -10.55 23.30 2.65
N ASN A 61 -10.46 22.18 3.38
CA ASN A 61 -9.28 21.82 4.16
C ASN A 61 -8.09 21.46 3.25
N GLU A 62 -8.34 20.65 2.23
CA GLU A 62 -7.32 20.23 1.26
C GLU A 62 -6.88 21.39 0.37
N ALA A 63 -7.81 22.27 -0.03
CA ALA A 63 -7.53 23.49 -0.76
C ALA A 63 -6.59 24.42 0.02
N ARG A 64 -6.80 24.58 1.33
CA ARG A 64 -5.89 25.37 2.20
C ARG A 64 -4.50 24.77 2.27
N GLU A 65 -4.39 23.45 2.37
CA GLU A 65 -3.10 22.78 2.35
C GLU A 65 -2.39 22.95 1.00
N MET A 66 -3.13 22.83 -0.11
CA MET A 66 -2.59 23.01 -1.45
C MET A 66 -2.16 24.45 -1.71
N ALA A 67 -2.94 25.43 -1.27
CA ALA A 67 -2.61 26.86 -1.40
C ALA A 67 -1.36 27.25 -0.62
N LYS A 68 -0.98 26.53 0.45
CA LYS A 68 0.32 26.76 1.12
C LYS A 68 1.51 26.37 0.24
N SER A 69 1.31 25.48 -0.73
CA SER A 69 2.37 24.97 -1.61
C SER A 69 2.60 25.82 -2.86
N THR A 70 1.84 26.90 -3.06
CA THR A 70 1.86 27.71 -4.29
C THR A 70 1.53 29.16 -3.98
N LEU A 71 2.23 30.11 -4.61
CA LEU A 71 1.93 31.55 -4.49
C LEU A 71 0.97 32.05 -5.58
N GLU A 72 0.78 31.30 -6.66
CA GLU A 72 -0.01 31.71 -7.83
C GLU A 72 -1.53 31.48 -7.68
N LEU A 73 -1.96 30.63 -6.74
CA LEU A 73 -3.34 30.17 -6.59
C LEU A 73 -3.79 30.29 -5.15
N GLU A 74 -5.02 30.77 -4.95
CA GLU A 74 -5.64 30.87 -3.64
C GLU A 74 -6.49 29.62 -3.32
N LYS A 75 -6.85 29.47 -2.04
CA LYS A 75 -7.72 28.36 -1.59
C LYS A 75 -9.11 28.44 -2.24
N GLU A 76 -9.58 29.64 -2.53
CA GLU A 76 -10.84 29.92 -3.23
C GLU A 76 -10.83 29.36 -4.65
N ASP A 77 -9.69 29.39 -5.35
CA ASP A 77 -9.57 28.88 -6.72
C ASP A 77 -9.77 27.37 -6.77
N PHE A 78 -9.18 26.64 -5.82
CA PHE A 78 -9.32 25.17 -5.75
C PHE A 78 -10.71 24.72 -5.33
N TYR A 79 -11.39 25.48 -4.46
CA TYR A 79 -12.72 25.14 -3.97
C TYR A 79 -13.83 25.50 -4.99
N SER A 80 -13.67 26.62 -5.71
CA SER A 80 -14.64 27.10 -6.70
C SER A 80 -14.53 26.42 -8.07
N LEU A 81 -13.64 25.42 -8.19
CA LEU A 81 -13.38 24.74 -9.45
C LEU A 81 -14.65 24.03 -9.98
N PRO A 82 -15.14 24.37 -11.18
CA PRO A 82 -16.31 23.72 -11.73
C PRO A 82 -16.06 22.23 -12.04
N PRO A 83 -17.12 21.40 -12.10
CA PRO A 83 -16.99 20.00 -12.54
C PRO A 83 -16.32 19.92 -13.92
N PHE A 84 -15.46 18.93 -14.12
CA PHE A 84 -14.70 18.71 -15.36
C PHE A 84 -13.59 19.73 -15.64
N TRP A 85 -13.21 20.56 -14.66
CA TRP A 85 -12.03 21.41 -14.73
C TRP A 85 -10.93 20.86 -13.82
N ALA A 86 -9.68 21.18 -14.15
CA ALA A 86 -8.50 20.78 -13.40
C ALA A 86 -7.43 21.86 -13.45
N TYR A 87 -6.77 22.11 -12.33
CA TYR A 87 -5.51 22.86 -12.29
C TYR A 87 -4.34 21.90 -12.46
N ILE A 88 -3.42 22.26 -13.35
CA ILE A 88 -2.26 21.45 -13.67
C ILE A 88 -1.03 22.31 -13.46
N ARG A 89 -0.15 21.86 -12.57
CA ARG A 89 1.22 22.38 -12.46
C ARG A 89 2.10 21.50 -13.34
N THR A 90 2.67 22.09 -14.37
CA THR A 90 3.56 21.38 -15.28
C THR A 90 4.76 22.23 -15.65
N GLU A 91 5.84 21.57 -16.05
CA GLU A 91 7.05 22.21 -16.56
C GLU A 91 6.79 22.74 -17.97
N VAL A 92 6.82 24.07 -18.14
CA VAL A 92 6.61 24.74 -19.44
C VAL A 92 7.95 24.99 -20.16
N ALA A 93 9.02 25.17 -19.39
CA ALA A 93 10.39 25.31 -19.87
C ALA A 93 11.33 24.69 -18.83
N PRO A 94 12.60 24.39 -19.15
CA PRO A 94 13.54 23.78 -18.21
C PRO A 94 13.56 24.51 -16.86
N ASN A 95 13.27 23.77 -15.79
CA ASN A 95 13.20 24.28 -14.42
C ASN A 95 12.13 25.36 -14.16
N THR A 96 11.19 25.55 -15.09
CA THR A 96 10.12 26.55 -15.02
C THR A 96 8.75 25.88 -14.97
N TYR A 97 8.16 25.85 -13.79
CA TYR A 97 6.84 25.30 -13.55
C TYR A 97 5.81 26.41 -13.54
N ARG A 98 4.66 26.18 -14.19
CA ARG A 98 3.53 27.11 -14.16
C ARG A 98 2.23 26.37 -13.89
N TRP A 99 1.30 27.06 -13.25
CA TRP A 99 -0.07 26.58 -13.16
C TRP A 99 -0.85 26.95 -14.42
N ILE A 100 -1.54 25.96 -14.97
CA ILE A 100 -2.47 26.10 -16.08
C ILE A 100 -3.81 25.50 -15.68
N VAL A 101 -4.88 26.00 -16.28
CA VAL A 101 -6.22 25.44 -16.12
C VAL A 101 -6.60 24.65 -17.36
N GLY A 102 -7.07 23.43 -17.16
CA GLY A 102 -7.55 22.54 -18.20
C GLY A 102 -9.03 22.22 -18.00
N LYS A 103 -9.77 22.12 -19.10
CA LYS A 103 -11.12 21.57 -19.12
C LYS A 103 -11.06 20.17 -19.72
N THR A 104 -11.61 19.18 -19.04
CA THR A 104 -11.65 17.81 -19.55
C THR A 104 -12.66 17.72 -20.68
N PHE A 105 -12.34 16.91 -21.68
CA PHE A 105 -13.28 16.58 -22.73
C PHE A 105 -14.46 15.78 -22.15
N PRO A 106 -15.65 15.87 -22.76
CA PRO A 106 -16.75 14.98 -22.40
C PRO A 106 -16.28 13.52 -22.55
N PRO A 107 -16.76 12.62 -21.68
CA PRO A 107 -16.39 11.21 -21.77
C PRO A 107 -16.70 10.68 -23.16
N SER A 108 -15.74 9.95 -23.75
CA SER A 108 -15.95 9.30 -25.04
C SER A 108 -17.20 8.42 -24.98
N PRO A 109 -18.02 8.36 -26.05
CA PRO A 109 -19.20 7.51 -26.07
C PRO A 109 -18.80 6.08 -25.69
N LYS A 110 -19.63 5.42 -24.88
CA LYS A 110 -19.35 4.08 -24.38
C LYS A 110 -19.10 3.14 -25.55
N ILE A 111 -17.85 2.72 -25.73
CA ILE A 111 -17.43 1.81 -26.80
C ILE A 111 -17.98 0.41 -26.55
N ARG A 112 -18.27 0.06 -25.29
CA ARG A 112 -18.72 -1.28 -24.89
C ARG A 112 -19.81 -1.18 -23.84
N ASP A 113 -20.86 -1.99 -23.98
CA ASP A 113 -21.83 -2.19 -22.90
C ASP A 113 -21.16 -3.00 -21.78
N SER A 114 -21.15 -2.45 -20.56
CA SER A 114 -20.60 -3.10 -19.37
C SER A 114 -21.32 -4.40 -19.02
N ARG A 115 -22.56 -4.58 -19.51
CA ARG A 115 -23.31 -5.81 -19.32
C ARG A 115 -22.70 -6.99 -20.06
N ALA A 116 -22.07 -6.80 -21.21
CA ALA A 116 -21.49 -7.89 -22.00
C ALA A 116 -20.36 -8.64 -21.27
N PRO A 117 -19.32 -8.00 -20.71
CA PRO A 117 -18.31 -8.70 -19.91
C PRO A 117 -18.88 -9.24 -18.60
N TYR A 118 -19.84 -8.56 -17.96
CA TYR A 118 -20.52 -9.06 -16.77
C TYR A 118 -21.27 -10.37 -17.06
N LEU A 119 -22.07 -10.41 -18.13
CA LEU A 119 -22.81 -11.60 -18.54
C LEU A 119 -21.84 -12.73 -18.92
N ASN A 120 -20.78 -12.43 -19.68
CA ASN A 120 -19.76 -13.42 -20.04
C ASN A 120 -19.07 -14.00 -18.79
N SER A 121 -18.79 -13.17 -17.78
CA SER A 121 -18.25 -13.64 -16.51
C SER A 121 -19.27 -14.47 -15.74
N LEU A 122 -20.53 -14.07 -15.72
CA LEU A 122 -21.61 -14.78 -15.04
C LEU A 122 -21.91 -16.13 -15.71
N THR A 123 -21.83 -16.24 -17.03
CA THR A 123 -21.98 -17.52 -17.74
C THR A 123 -20.76 -18.42 -17.53
N LYS A 124 -19.54 -17.87 -17.49
CA LYS A 124 -18.31 -18.67 -17.34
C LYS A 124 -17.98 -19.06 -15.90
N TYR A 125 -18.29 -18.18 -14.95
CA TYR A 125 -17.87 -18.31 -13.54
C TYR A 125 -19.02 -18.12 -12.55
N GLY A 126 -20.21 -17.71 -13.02
CA GLY A 126 -21.37 -17.59 -12.15
C GLY A 126 -21.84 -18.97 -11.73
N GLN A 127 -21.94 -19.16 -10.43
CA GLN A 127 -22.50 -20.36 -9.81
C GLN A 127 -23.79 -19.98 -9.09
N ASN A 128 -24.67 -20.96 -8.93
CA ASN A 128 -25.89 -20.74 -8.17
C ASN A 128 -25.54 -20.51 -6.69
N MET A 129 -26.10 -19.45 -6.10
CA MET A 129 -25.87 -19.10 -4.71
C MET A 129 -26.30 -20.21 -3.74
N ALA A 130 -27.33 -20.99 -4.09
CA ALA A 130 -27.80 -22.09 -3.25
C ALA A 130 -26.77 -23.23 -3.19
N ASP A 131 -26.16 -23.56 -4.33
CA ASP A 131 -25.15 -24.63 -4.42
C ASP A 131 -23.87 -24.22 -3.69
N LEU A 132 -23.44 -22.97 -3.83
CA LEU A 132 -22.30 -22.39 -3.13
C LEU A 132 -22.49 -22.36 -1.61
N GLU A 133 -23.67 -21.97 -1.14
CA GLU A 133 -23.99 -21.97 0.29
C GLU A 133 -23.99 -23.40 0.84
N GLN A 134 -24.57 -24.36 0.11
CA GLN A 134 -24.54 -25.77 0.52
C GLN A 134 -23.12 -26.34 0.58
N GLU A 135 -22.28 -26.07 -0.42
CA GLU A 135 -20.88 -26.48 -0.44
C GLU A 135 -20.09 -25.86 0.73
N PHE A 136 -20.32 -24.58 1.03
CA PHE A 136 -19.69 -23.91 2.17
C PHE A 136 -20.11 -24.47 3.53
N GLN A 137 -21.40 -24.80 3.69
CA GLN A 137 -21.93 -25.43 4.91
C GLN A 137 -21.37 -26.84 5.11
N GLN A 138 -21.24 -27.62 4.03
CA GLN A 138 -20.60 -28.94 4.07
C GLN A 138 -19.13 -28.84 4.48
N TRP A 139 -18.37 -27.92 3.88
CA TRP A 139 -16.96 -27.71 4.23
C TRP A 139 -16.75 -27.28 5.69
N ASN A 140 -17.62 -26.41 6.21
CA ASN A 140 -17.58 -26.03 7.63
C ASN A 140 -17.93 -27.20 8.55
N THR A 141 -18.89 -28.04 8.16
CA THR A 141 -19.29 -29.22 8.94
C THR A 141 -18.18 -30.28 8.94
N GLU A 142 -17.53 -30.53 7.80
CA GLU A 142 -16.37 -31.42 7.70
C GLU A 142 -15.19 -30.92 8.55
N LYS A 143 -14.91 -29.60 8.57
CA LYS A 143 -13.88 -29.05 9.45
C LYS A 143 -14.21 -29.15 10.94
N VAL A 144 -15.49 -29.09 11.31
CA VAL A 144 -15.93 -29.30 12.70
C VAL A 144 -15.80 -30.78 13.08
N ALA A 145 -16.08 -31.70 12.15
CA ALA A 145 -15.91 -33.14 12.35
C ALA A 145 -14.43 -33.60 12.31
N SER A 146 -13.56 -32.94 11.54
CA SER A 146 -12.12 -33.21 11.56
C SER A 146 -11.46 -32.63 12.82
N LYS A 147 -12.02 -31.58 13.43
CA LYS A 147 -11.58 -31.05 14.74
C LYS A 147 -11.98 -31.90 15.95
N SER A 148 -12.99 -32.77 15.82
CA SER A 148 -13.39 -33.68 16.90
C SER A 148 -12.56 -34.98 16.92
N SER A 149 -11.63 -35.16 15.98
CA SER A 149 -10.75 -36.33 15.88
C SER A 149 -9.26 -35.99 15.71
N GLU A 150 -8.82 -34.80 16.15
CA GLU A 150 -7.40 -34.54 16.41
C GLU A 150 -7.18 -34.34 17.92
N SER A 151 -6.56 -35.35 18.53
CA SER A 151 -5.97 -35.32 19.85
C SER A 151 -5.13 -34.06 20.05
N HIS A 152 -5.31 -33.44 21.22
CA HIS A 152 -4.54 -32.34 21.80
C HIS A 152 -3.11 -32.18 21.23
N VAL A 153 -2.95 -31.34 20.21
CA VAL A 153 -1.63 -30.86 19.81
C VAL A 153 -1.30 -29.69 20.74
N ASP A 154 -0.35 -29.92 21.64
CA ASP A 154 0.16 -28.91 22.55
C ASP A 154 0.86 -27.80 21.74
N LEU A 155 0.23 -26.62 21.64
CA LEU A 155 0.67 -25.50 20.80
C LEU A 155 1.75 -24.64 21.47
N THR A 156 2.56 -25.20 22.36
CA THR A 156 3.58 -24.45 23.10
C THR A 156 4.83 -24.09 22.28
N ASP A 157 4.94 -24.54 21.01
CA ASP A 157 6.13 -24.32 20.17
C ASP A 157 5.93 -23.46 18.91
N LEU A 158 4.76 -22.80 18.76
CA LEU A 158 4.53 -21.85 17.66
C LEU A 158 4.92 -20.42 18.06
N GLY A 159 6.22 -20.22 18.23
CA GLY A 159 6.84 -18.92 18.45
C GLY A 159 8.32 -18.94 18.07
N ARG A 160 8.87 -17.78 17.72
CA ARG A 160 10.32 -17.63 17.46
C ARG A 160 11.09 -18.07 18.71
N LYS A 161 11.72 -19.26 18.68
CA LYS A 161 12.64 -19.70 19.74
C LYS A 161 13.75 -18.66 19.89
N LYS A 162 13.76 -17.99 21.04
CA LYS A 162 14.88 -17.16 21.49
C LYS A 162 16.06 -18.11 21.62
N ARG A 163 17.08 -17.96 20.77
CA ARG A 163 18.36 -18.67 20.92
C ARG A 163 18.92 -18.30 22.30
N SER A 164 18.75 -19.18 23.29
CA SER A 164 19.48 -19.09 24.55
C SER A 164 20.92 -19.51 24.27
N ASN A 165 21.84 -18.81 24.93
CA ASN A 165 23.27 -18.89 24.69
C ASN A 165 23.77 -20.33 24.69
N ARG A 166 24.54 -20.65 23.64
CA ARG A 166 25.43 -21.80 23.55
C ARG A 166 26.41 -21.73 24.72
N SER A 167 26.11 -22.37 25.84
CA SER A 167 27.11 -22.66 26.86
C SER A 167 28.08 -23.67 26.25
N SER A 168 29.32 -23.25 26.11
CA SER A 168 30.45 -24.11 25.83
C SER A 168 30.74 -24.91 27.10
N ASN A 169 30.25 -26.15 27.16
CA ASN A 169 30.86 -27.16 28.04
C ASN A 169 31.82 -27.99 27.18
N ARG A 170 33.11 -27.64 27.26
CA ARG A 170 34.21 -28.56 26.97
C ARG A 170 34.51 -29.24 28.30
N ALA A 171 34.20 -30.53 28.38
CA ALA A 171 34.47 -31.36 29.54
C ALA A 171 35.97 -31.65 29.68
N SER A 172 36.37 -31.87 30.95
CA SER A 172 37.49 -32.71 31.47
C SER A 172 38.91 -32.30 31.05
N GLU A 173 39.95 -32.28 31.88
CA GLU A 173 40.27 -32.81 33.21
C GLU A 173 41.66 -32.23 33.61
N GLU A 174 42.05 -32.43 34.88
CA GLU A 174 43.43 -32.40 35.45
C GLU A 174 43.82 -31.25 36.42
N ASN A 175 43.54 -31.56 37.69
CA ASN A 175 44.26 -31.38 38.97
C ASN A 175 45.03 -30.09 39.35
N PRO A 176 44.95 -29.68 40.64
CA PRO A 176 45.77 -28.63 41.22
C PRO A 176 47.04 -29.20 41.88
N SER A 177 48.21 -28.59 41.64
CA SER A 177 49.37 -28.72 42.53
C SER A 177 50.30 -27.50 42.43
N ASP A 178 50.25 -26.71 43.49
CA ASP A 178 51.36 -26.09 44.22
C ASP A 178 52.48 -25.25 43.57
N SER A 179 52.76 -24.19 44.34
CA SER A 179 54.07 -23.55 44.60
C SER A 179 54.56 -22.40 43.71
N ASP A 180 54.42 -21.20 44.29
CA ASP A 180 55.51 -20.40 44.88
C ASP A 180 56.56 -19.71 43.97
N LYS A 181 56.80 -18.45 44.34
CA LYS A 181 58.02 -17.62 44.21
C LYS A 181 58.42 -16.91 42.91
N SER A 182 58.43 -15.58 43.06
CA SER A 182 59.57 -14.68 42.90
C SER A 182 60.11 -14.37 41.50
N GLY A 183 60.22 -13.07 41.24
CA GLY A 183 60.95 -12.46 40.13
C GLY A 183 60.55 -11.00 39.97
#